data_AF-A0A2V7JUP0-F1
#
_entry.id   AF-A0A2V7JUP0-F1
#
_cell.length_a   1.000
_cell.length_b   1.000
_cell.length_c   1.000
_cell.angle_alpha   90.00
_cell.angle_beta   90.00
_cell.angle_gamma   90.00
#
_symmetry.space_group_name_H-M   'P 1'
#
loop_
_entity.id
_entity.type
_entity.pdbx_description
1 polymer ?
#
loop_
_entity_poly.entity_id
_entity_poly.type
_entity_poly.pdbx_seq_one_letter_code
_entity_poly.pdbx_strand_id
1 'polypeptide(L)'
;MTQQYLTVLQARDNLGVARQQLEHDVEFLRLAQARYDVGRASLIDVRQAQVARGNAEVVLLRAQTSVDVEKLRLFQQIGLTAPVDIQSVQLTDTFVVQAPTWKLNELLTMAEQQNPALKALRARESAAGWGVKAATGSWGPAVSLSAGWSGFTQKLSDINPSLAAIDTNATANDSACAYENAYWLNTGGPALPCTFRAAAPAEKQALIAQNAAYPFHFTPQPFQARLTISIPLWGNFQQPLQVSRAKAQQQDLQESVRARALQVQTEVSQAYLTVATAYRTTAIQDTNRAAARDGLQLATERYRVGSGTFFELLDAQVAALRAETDYVNSVFDYHKALAALEAAVGRPLR
;
A
#
# COMPACT_ATOMS: atom_id res chain seq x y z
N MET A 1 5.33 -9.68 -7.93
CA MET A 1 5.64 -9.81 -9.36
C MET A 1 6.52 -11.02 -9.64
N THR A 2 7.81 -11.00 -9.26
CA THR A 2 8.78 -12.08 -9.61
C THR A 2 8.32 -13.47 -9.18
N GLN A 3 7.82 -13.62 -7.95
CA GLN A 3 7.30 -14.89 -7.46
C GLN A 3 6.10 -15.41 -8.29
N GLN A 4 5.16 -14.54 -8.65
CA GLN A 4 4.01 -14.91 -9.47
C GLN A 4 4.44 -15.28 -10.89
N TYR A 5 5.39 -14.53 -11.47
CA TYR A 5 5.96 -14.85 -12.77
C TYR A 5 6.58 -16.25 -12.82
N LEU A 6 7.37 -16.60 -11.80
CA LEU A 6 7.93 -17.95 -11.65
C LEU A 6 6.84 -19.02 -11.45
N THR A 7 5.75 -18.71 -10.75
CA THR A 7 4.59 -19.63 -10.61
C THR A 7 3.91 -19.89 -11.95
N VAL A 8 3.77 -18.90 -12.83
CA VAL A 8 3.19 -19.13 -14.17
C VAL A 8 4.10 -20.05 -15.00
N LEU A 9 5.41 -19.81 -14.97
CA LEU A 9 6.38 -20.66 -15.67
C LEU A 9 6.39 -22.10 -15.12
N GLN A 10 6.28 -22.27 -13.80
CA GLN A 10 6.13 -23.58 -13.18
C GLN A 10 4.87 -24.30 -13.66
N ALA A 11 3.72 -23.61 -13.69
CA ALA A 11 2.47 -24.20 -14.18
C ALA A 11 2.59 -24.59 -15.67
N ARG A 12 3.28 -23.78 -16.49
CA ARG A 12 3.53 -24.06 -17.91
C ARG A 12 4.40 -25.31 -18.10
N ASP A 13 5.45 -25.45 -17.31
CA ASP A 13 6.36 -26.60 -17.44
C ASP A 13 5.69 -27.88 -16.91
N ASN A 14 4.89 -27.80 -15.85
CA ASN A 14 4.04 -28.90 -15.38
C ASN A 14 2.97 -29.30 -16.41
N LEU A 15 2.42 -28.34 -17.18
CA LEU A 15 1.56 -28.64 -18.33
C LEU A 15 2.33 -29.43 -19.42
N GLY A 16 3.60 -29.10 -19.64
CA GLY A 16 4.48 -29.86 -20.53
C GLY A 16 4.62 -31.33 -20.09
N VAL A 17 4.86 -31.55 -18.80
CA VAL A 17 4.94 -32.91 -18.21
C VAL A 17 3.61 -33.65 -18.35
N ALA A 18 2.48 -33.00 -18.05
CA ALA A 18 1.16 -33.60 -18.18
C ALA A 18 0.82 -34.00 -19.63
N ARG A 19 1.28 -33.22 -20.61
CA ARG A 19 1.12 -33.54 -22.04
C ARG A 19 1.93 -34.77 -22.43
N GLN A 20 3.20 -34.83 -22.03
CA GLN A 20 4.07 -35.99 -22.28
C GLN A 20 3.50 -37.26 -21.63
N GLN A 21 2.94 -37.16 -20.42
CA GLN A 21 2.28 -38.29 -19.76
C GLN A 21 1.09 -38.83 -20.57
N LEU A 22 0.23 -37.95 -21.08
CA LEU A 22 -0.89 -38.38 -21.90
C LEU A 22 -0.42 -39.08 -23.19
N GLU A 23 0.62 -38.54 -23.83
CA GLU A 23 1.23 -39.17 -25.02
C GLU A 23 1.76 -40.58 -24.70
N HIS A 24 2.45 -40.73 -23.56
CA HIS A 24 2.92 -42.05 -23.09
C HIS A 24 1.77 -43.01 -22.76
N ASP A 25 0.70 -42.56 -22.10
CA ASP A 25 -0.45 -43.39 -21.75
C ASP A 25 -1.28 -43.82 -22.98
N VAL A 26 -1.30 -42.99 -24.03
CA VAL A 26 -1.89 -43.35 -25.33
C VAL A 26 -1.10 -44.47 -25.99
N GLU A 27 0.23 -44.35 -26.07
CA GLU A 27 1.09 -45.40 -26.62
C GLU A 27 1.03 -46.68 -25.78
N PHE A 28 0.91 -46.54 -24.46
CA PHE A 28 0.78 -47.68 -23.56
C PHE A 28 -0.54 -48.43 -23.77
N LEU A 29 -1.66 -47.71 -23.91
CA LEU A 29 -2.94 -48.31 -24.26
C LEU A 29 -2.86 -49.06 -25.61
N ARG A 30 -2.19 -48.47 -26.60
CA ARG A 30 -1.96 -49.09 -27.90
C ARG A 30 -1.16 -50.40 -27.78
N LEU A 31 -0.12 -50.42 -26.94
CA LEU A 31 0.68 -51.62 -26.66
C LEU A 31 -0.15 -52.70 -25.97
N ALA A 32 -0.94 -52.34 -24.95
CA ALA A 32 -1.80 -53.27 -24.23
C ALA A 32 -2.86 -53.90 -25.15
N GLN A 33 -3.48 -53.11 -26.02
CA GLN A 33 -4.43 -53.58 -27.04
C GLN A 33 -3.77 -54.55 -28.03
N ALA A 34 -2.63 -54.16 -28.60
CA ALA A 34 -1.91 -55.01 -29.54
C ALA A 34 -1.53 -56.37 -28.93
N ARG A 35 -1.12 -56.40 -27.65
CA ARG A 35 -0.81 -57.65 -26.94
C ARG A 35 -2.07 -58.48 -26.64
N TYR A 36 -3.19 -57.84 -26.31
CA TYR A 36 -4.46 -58.53 -26.09
C TYR A 36 -4.96 -59.21 -27.38
N ASP A 37 -4.85 -58.53 -28.52
CA ASP A 37 -5.30 -59.04 -29.82
C ASP A 37 -4.53 -60.29 -30.27
N VAL A 38 -3.27 -60.43 -29.85
CA VAL A 38 -2.44 -61.64 -30.08
C VAL A 38 -2.50 -62.65 -28.92
N GLY A 39 -3.39 -62.47 -27.95
CA GLY A 39 -3.58 -63.36 -26.81
C GLY A 39 -2.44 -63.35 -25.78
N ARG A 40 -1.64 -62.28 -25.74
CA ARG A 40 -0.44 -62.12 -24.90
C ARG A 40 -0.63 -61.16 -23.70
N ALA A 41 -1.81 -60.55 -23.54
CA ALA A 41 -2.18 -59.70 -22.42
C ALA A 41 -3.66 -59.92 -22.05
N SER A 42 -4.06 -59.48 -20.85
CA SER A 42 -5.44 -59.65 -20.37
C SER A 42 -6.34 -58.47 -20.76
N LEU A 43 -7.67 -58.68 -20.79
CA LEU A 43 -8.61 -57.57 -20.95
C LEU A 43 -8.53 -56.57 -19.79
N ILE A 44 -8.12 -57.02 -18.60
CA ILE A 44 -7.94 -56.17 -17.42
C ILE A 44 -6.81 -55.16 -17.68
N ASP A 45 -5.70 -55.59 -18.29
CA ASP A 45 -4.57 -54.73 -18.66
C ASP A 45 -5.04 -53.59 -19.58
N VAL A 46 -5.85 -53.90 -20.59
CA VAL A 46 -6.42 -52.91 -21.51
C VAL A 46 -7.33 -51.92 -20.78
N ARG A 47 -8.19 -52.40 -19.86
CA ARG A 47 -9.07 -51.53 -19.08
C ARG A 47 -8.29 -50.63 -18.12
N GLN A 48 -7.24 -51.13 -17.49
CA GLN A 48 -6.38 -50.33 -16.64
C GLN A 48 -5.62 -49.26 -17.44
N ALA A 49 -5.12 -49.59 -18.64
CA ALA A 49 -4.50 -48.60 -19.53
C ALA A 49 -5.50 -47.53 -20.00
N GLN A 50 -6.76 -47.90 -20.27
CA GLN A 50 -7.82 -46.94 -20.57
C GLN A 50 -8.07 -45.98 -19.41
N VAL A 51 -8.10 -46.49 -18.17
CA VAL A 51 -8.25 -45.65 -16.97
C VAL A 51 -7.04 -44.72 -16.78
N ALA A 52 -5.82 -45.22 -16.97
CA ALA A 52 -4.60 -44.41 -16.89
C ALA A 52 -4.64 -43.23 -17.87
N ARG A 53 -4.92 -43.51 -19.16
CA ARG A 53 -5.11 -42.47 -20.19
C ARG A 53 -6.19 -41.46 -19.79
N GLY A 54 -7.35 -41.93 -19.33
CA GLY A 54 -8.44 -41.05 -18.91
C GLY A 54 -8.05 -40.14 -17.74
N ASN A 55 -7.30 -40.67 -16.77
CA ASN A 55 -6.77 -39.88 -15.66
C ASN A 55 -5.74 -38.85 -16.14
N ALA A 56 -4.84 -39.21 -17.06
CA ALA A 56 -3.87 -38.27 -17.64
C ALA A 56 -4.54 -37.15 -18.42
N GLU A 57 -5.62 -37.44 -19.14
CA GLU A 57 -6.42 -36.44 -19.86
C GLU A 57 -7.05 -35.42 -18.88
N VAL A 58 -7.56 -35.89 -17.73
CA VAL A 58 -8.05 -35.00 -16.67
C VAL A 58 -6.93 -34.16 -16.05
N VAL A 59 -5.75 -34.75 -15.82
CA VAL A 59 -4.57 -34.01 -15.30
C VAL A 59 -4.13 -32.93 -16.28
N LEU A 60 -4.09 -33.24 -17.59
CA LEU A 60 -3.76 -32.27 -18.64
C LEU A 60 -4.73 -31.08 -18.64
N LEU A 61 -6.04 -31.34 -18.62
CA LEU A 61 -7.07 -30.29 -18.59
C LEU A 61 -6.94 -29.39 -17.35
N ARG A 62 -6.67 -29.98 -16.18
CA ARG A 62 -6.42 -29.24 -14.94
C ARG A 62 -5.14 -28.41 -15.02
N ALA A 63 -4.06 -28.95 -15.58
CA ALA A 63 -2.81 -28.23 -15.77
C ALA A 63 -2.97 -27.03 -16.71
N GLN A 64 -3.75 -27.18 -17.80
CA GLN A 64 -4.10 -26.07 -18.70
C GLN A 64 -4.85 -24.96 -17.95
N THR A 65 -5.90 -25.34 -17.21
CA THR A 65 -6.67 -24.39 -16.39
C THR A 65 -5.78 -23.69 -15.36
N SER A 66 -4.82 -24.41 -14.77
CA SER A 66 -3.87 -23.84 -13.82
C SER A 66 -3.00 -22.76 -14.47
N VAL A 67 -2.48 -22.99 -15.68
CA VAL A 67 -1.69 -21.98 -16.40
C VAL A 67 -2.52 -20.71 -16.62
N ASP A 68 -3.76 -20.86 -17.07
CA ASP A 68 -4.63 -19.73 -17.36
C ASP A 68 -4.95 -18.92 -16.09
N VAL A 69 -5.26 -19.60 -14.98
CA VAL A 69 -5.50 -18.94 -13.68
C VAL A 69 -4.26 -18.20 -13.18
N GLU A 70 -3.06 -18.80 -13.28
CA GLU A 70 -1.83 -18.13 -12.82
C GLU A 70 -1.47 -16.93 -13.70
N LYS A 71 -1.75 -16.99 -15.02
CA LYS A 71 -1.62 -15.83 -15.91
C LYS A 71 -2.57 -14.71 -15.51
N LEU A 72 -3.83 -15.01 -15.21
CA LEU A 72 -4.80 -14.01 -14.75
C LEU A 72 -4.34 -13.34 -13.44
N ARG A 73 -3.80 -14.13 -12.49
CA ARG A 73 -3.21 -13.59 -11.26
C ARG A 73 -1.99 -12.71 -11.53
N LEU A 74 -1.17 -13.04 -12.52
CA LEU A 74 -0.05 -12.20 -12.95
C LEU A 74 -0.56 -10.86 -13.49
N PHE A 75 -1.56 -10.87 -14.40
CA PHE A 75 -2.21 -9.65 -14.92
C PHE A 75 -2.80 -8.79 -13.80
N GLN A 76 -3.49 -9.41 -12.84
CA GLN A 76 -4.00 -8.73 -11.65
C GLN A 76 -2.86 -8.08 -10.85
N GLN A 77 -1.74 -8.79 -10.65
CA GLN A 77 -0.64 -8.27 -9.86
C GLN A 77 0.05 -7.08 -10.55
N ILE A 78 0.32 -7.18 -11.86
CA ILE A 78 0.93 -6.09 -12.65
C ILE A 78 -0.03 -4.92 -12.91
N GLY A 79 -1.32 -5.06 -12.58
CA GLY A 79 -2.33 -4.02 -12.72
C GLY A 79 -2.83 -3.83 -14.16
N LEU A 80 -2.76 -4.87 -15.00
CA LEU A 80 -3.23 -4.84 -16.38
C LEU A 80 -4.49 -5.70 -16.54
N THR A 81 -5.42 -5.29 -17.40
CA THR A 81 -6.57 -6.13 -17.77
C THR A 81 -6.09 -7.29 -18.64
N ALA A 82 -6.51 -8.50 -18.29
CA ALA A 82 -6.18 -9.69 -19.06
C ALA A 82 -6.83 -9.62 -20.46
N PRO A 83 -6.11 -10.06 -21.52
CA PRO A 83 -6.68 -10.14 -22.86
C PRO A 83 -7.78 -11.21 -22.93
N VAL A 84 -8.68 -11.08 -23.92
CA VAL A 84 -9.77 -12.05 -24.16
C VAL A 84 -9.22 -13.44 -24.47
N ASP A 85 -8.13 -13.51 -25.24
CA ASP A 85 -7.39 -14.75 -25.46
C ASP A 85 -6.10 -14.77 -24.62
N ILE A 86 -6.20 -15.39 -23.44
CA ILE A 86 -5.09 -15.55 -22.49
C ILE A 86 -4.01 -16.54 -22.99
N GLN A 87 -4.35 -17.40 -23.96
CA GLN A 87 -3.46 -18.43 -24.47
C GLN A 87 -2.40 -17.85 -25.42
N SER A 88 -2.73 -16.74 -26.10
CA SER A 88 -1.82 -15.98 -26.96
C SER A 88 -0.58 -15.42 -26.24
N VAL A 89 -0.66 -15.23 -24.92
CA VAL A 89 0.44 -14.68 -24.12
C VAL A 89 1.47 -15.76 -23.81
N GLN A 90 2.71 -15.57 -24.30
CA GLN A 90 3.83 -16.47 -24.06
C GLN A 90 4.89 -15.82 -23.18
N LEU A 91 5.36 -16.57 -22.20
CA LEU A 91 6.52 -16.22 -21.37
C LEU A 91 7.69 -17.05 -21.88
N THR A 92 8.83 -16.44 -22.19
CA THR A 92 9.95 -17.09 -22.90
C THR A 92 11.18 -17.33 -22.05
N ASP A 93 11.23 -16.80 -20.83
CA ASP A 93 12.43 -16.92 -20.01
C ASP A 93 12.74 -18.37 -19.66
N THR A 94 14.02 -18.72 -19.77
CA THR A 94 14.60 -19.96 -19.29
C THR A 94 15.55 -19.62 -18.16
N PHE A 95 15.44 -20.36 -17.05
CA PHE A 95 16.30 -20.15 -15.89
C PHE A 95 17.18 -21.37 -15.70
N VAL A 96 18.49 -21.13 -15.61
CA VAL A 96 19.48 -22.16 -15.32
C VAL A 96 19.75 -22.16 -13.83
N VAL A 97 19.76 -23.35 -13.23
CA VAL A 97 20.12 -23.53 -11.81
C VAL A 97 21.63 -23.41 -11.69
N GLN A 98 22.10 -22.44 -10.89
CA GLN A 98 23.52 -22.19 -10.67
C GLN A 98 23.89 -22.36 -9.20
N ALA A 99 25.13 -22.77 -8.92
CA ALA A 99 25.60 -22.88 -7.55
C ALA A 99 25.63 -21.49 -6.87
N PRO A 100 25.06 -21.33 -5.66
CA PRO A 100 25.18 -20.08 -4.91
C PRO A 100 26.65 -19.80 -4.57
N THR A 101 27.16 -18.62 -4.94
CA THR A 101 28.57 -18.23 -4.71
C THR A 101 28.75 -17.29 -3.51
N TRP A 102 27.67 -16.69 -3.01
CA TRP A 102 27.71 -15.70 -1.92
C TRP A 102 27.93 -16.34 -0.54
N LYS A 103 28.62 -15.63 0.34
CA LYS A 103 28.79 -16.02 1.75
C LYS A 103 27.72 -15.34 2.61
N LEU A 104 27.24 -16.06 3.63
CA LEU A 104 26.21 -15.53 4.55
C LEU A 104 26.60 -14.18 5.18
N ASN A 105 27.83 -14.04 5.67
CA ASN A 105 28.27 -12.80 6.32
C ASN A 105 28.18 -11.59 5.38
N GLU A 106 28.52 -11.77 4.10
CA GLU A 106 28.43 -10.70 3.10
C GLU A 106 26.98 -10.29 2.87
N LEU A 107 26.06 -11.26 2.79
CA LEU A 107 24.63 -11.01 2.64
C LEU A 107 24.03 -10.31 3.87
N LEU A 108 24.47 -10.65 5.08
CA LEU A 108 24.05 -9.98 6.31
C LEU A 108 24.49 -8.52 6.33
N THR A 109 25.75 -8.23 5.97
CA THR A 109 26.24 -6.85 5.86
C THR A 109 25.48 -6.06 4.79
N MET A 110 25.19 -6.67 3.63
CA MET A 110 24.37 -6.04 2.60
C MET A 110 22.97 -5.74 3.10
N ALA A 111 22.32 -6.69 3.79
CA ALA A 111 20.97 -6.51 4.31
C ALA A 111 20.89 -5.40 5.36
N GLU A 112 21.85 -5.32 6.29
CA GLU A 112 21.91 -4.24 7.28
C GLU A 112 22.01 -2.85 6.64
N GLN A 113 22.70 -2.74 5.51
CA GLN A 113 22.90 -1.49 4.79
C GLN A 113 21.77 -1.17 3.82
N GLN A 114 21.12 -2.18 3.23
CA GLN A 114 20.25 -1.99 2.07
C GLN A 114 18.77 -2.30 2.34
N ASN A 115 18.44 -3.09 3.36
CA ASN A 115 17.07 -3.49 3.64
C ASN A 115 16.14 -2.27 3.84
N PRO A 116 15.11 -2.10 2.99
CA PRO A 116 14.28 -0.89 2.98
C PRO A 116 13.43 -0.76 4.24
N ALA A 117 12.95 -1.86 4.81
CA ALA A 117 12.17 -1.84 6.05
C ALA A 117 13.02 -1.38 7.24
N LEU A 118 14.27 -1.85 7.33
CA LEU A 118 15.20 -1.41 8.36
C LEU A 118 15.60 0.07 8.20
N LYS A 119 15.84 0.52 6.96
CA LYS A 119 16.08 1.94 6.65
C LYS A 119 14.90 2.84 7.06
N ALA A 120 13.69 2.44 6.70
CA ALA A 120 12.48 3.19 7.05
C ALA A 120 12.32 3.31 8.58
N LEU A 121 12.65 2.24 9.32
CA LEU A 121 12.54 2.26 10.78
C LEU A 121 13.62 3.13 11.43
N ARG A 122 14.87 3.09 10.95
CA ARG A 122 15.94 4.03 11.38
C ARG A 122 15.57 5.48 11.08
N ALA A 123 14.94 5.75 9.93
CA ALA A 123 14.45 7.08 9.61
C ALA A 123 13.37 7.54 10.61
N ARG A 124 12.45 6.64 11.01
CA ARG A 124 11.44 6.92 12.05
C ARG A 124 12.07 7.19 13.42
N GLU A 125 13.05 6.40 13.84
CA GLU A 125 13.83 6.63 15.06
C GLU A 125 14.50 8.01 15.03
N SER A 126 15.16 8.37 13.92
CA SER A 126 15.79 9.68 13.77
C SER A 126 14.77 10.82 13.84
N ALA A 127 13.58 10.65 13.26
CA ALA A 127 12.48 11.61 13.33
C ALA A 127 11.94 11.76 14.77
N ALA A 128 11.85 10.67 15.53
CA ALA A 128 11.50 10.73 16.94
C ALA A 128 12.56 11.46 17.78
N GLY A 129 13.85 11.30 17.44
CA GLY A 129 14.93 12.10 18.02
C GLY A 129 14.77 13.61 17.75
N TRP A 130 14.29 14.00 16.57
CA TRP A 130 13.89 15.39 16.30
C TRP A 130 12.64 15.80 17.09
N GLY A 131 11.70 14.88 17.32
CA GLY A 131 10.56 15.06 18.21
C GLY A 131 10.99 15.40 19.65
N VAL A 132 12.02 14.73 20.18
CA VAL A 132 12.60 15.05 21.51
C VAL A 132 13.17 16.47 21.53
N LYS A 133 13.91 16.87 20.48
CA LYS A 133 14.45 18.23 20.36
C LYS A 133 13.33 19.27 20.27
N ALA A 134 12.28 19.00 19.50
CA ALA A 134 11.12 19.89 19.40
C ALA A 134 10.38 20.03 20.75
N ALA A 135 10.17 18.91 21.46
CA ALA A 135 9.58 18.93 22.80
C ALA A 135 10.46 19.69 23.80
N THR A 136 11.79 19.58 23.69
CA THR A 136 12.72 20.34 24.52
C THR A 136 12.75 21.83 24.14
N GLY A 137 12.52 22.16 22.86
CA GLY A 137 12.36 23.53 22.38
C GLY A 137 11.16 24.26 22.98
N SER A 138 10.15 23.54 23.49
CA SER A 138 8.98 24.13 24.16
C SER A 138 9.31 24.91 25.45
N TRP A 139 10.52 24.74 25.99
CA TRP A 139 11.03 25.53 27.11
C TRP A 139 11.55 26.91 26.69
N GLY A 140 11.76 27.13 25.39
CA GLY A 140 12.26 28.38 24.86
C GLY A 140 11.17 29.43 24.61
N PRO A 141 11.57 30.69 24.36
CA PRO A 141 10.65 31.74 23.95
C PRO A 141 10.07 31.44 22.56
N ALA A 142 8.75 31.53 22.40
CA ALA A 142 8.10 31.55 21.11
C ALA A 142 8.01 33.00 20.61
N VAL A 143 8.57 33.27 19.43
CA VAL A 143 8.53 34.59 18.81
C VAL A 143 7.63 34.52 17.58
N SER A 144 6.60 35.36 17.53
CA SER A 144 5.73 35.49 16.35
C SER A 144 5.68 36.93 15.87
N LEU A 145 5.81 37.10 14.56
CA LEU A 145 5.67 38.39 13.88
C LEU A 145 4.39 38.33 13.05
N SER A 146 3.51 39.30 13.26
CA SER A 146 2.33 39.51 12.44
C SER A 146 2.40 40.91 11.85
N ALA A 147 2.12 41.04 10.57
CA ALA A 147 2.04 42.33 9.88
C ALA A 147 0.87 42.29 8.91
N GLY A 148 0.15 43.40 8.80
CA GLY A 148 -1.01 43.48 7.92
C GLY A 148 -1.30 44.91 7.50
N TRP A 149 -1.82 45.05 6.27
CA TRP A 149 -2.55 46.23 5.84
C TRP A 149 -4.02 45.84 5.75
N SER A 150 -4.89 46.74 6.17
CA SER A 150 -6.33 46.56 6.06
C SER A 150 -6.97 47.88 5.64
N GLY A 151 -8.23 47.85 5.27
CA GLY A 151 -9.01 49.03 4.95
C GLY A 151 -10.47 48.63 4.83
N PHE A 152 -11.35 49.62 4.89
CA PHE A 152 -12.78 49.39 4.82
C PHE A 152 -13.43 50.42 3.89
N THR A 153 -14.57 50.02 3.35
CA THR A 153 -15.49 50.88 2.61
C THR A 153 -16.81 50.85 3.37
N GLN A 154 -17.05 51.81 4.25
CA GLN A 154 -18.30 51.88 5.03
C GLN A 154 -19.19 53.02 4.52
N LYS A 155 -20.44 52.69 4.20
CA LYS A 155 -21.54 53.63 3.96
C LYS A 155 -22.76 53.12 4.72
N LEU A 156 -23.52 54.02 5.36
CA LEU A 156 -24.87 53.71 5.82
C LEU A 156 -25.77 53.58 4.58
N SER A 157 -26.23 52.36 4.29
CA SER A 157 -27.10 52.07 3.14
C SER A 157 -28.36 52.93 3.12
N ASP A 158 -28.85 53.32 4.31
CA ASP A 158 -29.93 54.28 4.49
C ASP A 158 -29.67 55.14 5.74
N ILE A 159 -29.71 56.47 5.61
CA ILE A 159 -29.54 57.45 6.71
C ILE A 159 -30.88 57.96 7.26
N ASN A 160 -32.00 57.64 6.60
CA ASN A 160 -33.32 58.12 6.98
C ASN A 160 -33.72 57.78 8.43
N PRO A 161 -33.41 56.58 8.98
CA PRO A 161 -33.73 56.27 10.37
C PRO A 161 -33.00 57.19 11.37
N SER A 162 -31.76 57.57 11.07
CA SER A 162 -30.98 58.49 11.90
C SER A 162 -31.53 59.91 11.83
N LEU A 163 -31.99 60.36 10.65
CA LEU A 163 -32.66 61.65 10.49
C LEU A 163 -34.00 61.70 11.23
N ALA A 164 -34.79 60.61 11.15
CA ALA A 164 -36.04 60.49 11.87
C ALA A 164 -35.84 60.51 13.39
N ALA A 165 -34.77 59.90 13.89
CA ALA A 165 -34.41 59.95 15.32
C ALA A 165 -34.08 61.37 15.80
N ILE A 166 -33.38 62.18 14.98
CA ILE A 166 -33.10 63.59 15.31
C ILE A 166 -34.40 64.37 15.47
N ASP A 167 -35.34 64.21 14.53
CA ASP A 167 -36.64 64.87 14.60
C ASP A 167 -37.45 64.41 15.83
N THR A 168 -37.45 63.11 16.10
CA THR A 168 -38.21 62.51 17.22
C THR A 168 -37.67 62.97 18.58
N ASN A 169 -36.35 63.12 18.70
CA ASN A 169 -35.74 63.64 19.93
C ASN A 169 -36.02 65.14 20.10
N ALA A 170 -36.01 65.92 19.02
CA ALA A 170 -36.36 67.33 19.09
C ALA A 170 -37.79 67.53 19.56
N THR A 171 -38.76 66.79 19.01
CA THR A 171 -40.17 66.87 19.43
C THR A 171 -40.37 66.38 20.87
N ALA A 172 -39.68 65.30 21.27
CA ALA A 172 -39.73 64.83 22.65
C ALA A 172 -39.21 65.88 23.64
N ASN A 173 -38.05 66.49 23.36
CA ASN A 173 -37.46 67.53 24.22
C ASN A 173 -38.33 68.80 24.27
N ASP A 174 -38.95 69.18 23.15
CA ASP A 174 -39.86 70.32 23.11
C ASP A 174 -41.11 70.08 23.96
N SER A 175 -41.70 68.88 23.85
CA SER A 175 -42.87 68.50 24.66
C SER A 175 -42.56 68.42 26.15
N ALA A 176 -41.37 67.91 26.52
CA ALA A 176 -40.92 67.87 27.91
C ALA A 176 -40.72 69.28 28.48
N CYS A 177 -40.08 70.17 27.72
CA CYS A 177 -39.92 71.57 28.10
C CYS A 177 -41.28 72.28 28.27
N ALA A 178 -42.22 72.04 27.36
CA ALA A 178 -43.56 72.63 27.45
C ALA A 178 -44.32 72.14 28.70
N TYR A 179 -44.16 70.85 29.03
CA TYR A 179 -44.70 70.28 30.27
C TYR A 179 -44.08 70.94 31.51
N GLU A 180 -42.75 71.13 31.55
CA GLU A 180 -42.10 71.82 32.66
C GLU A 180 -42.61 73.26 32.82
N ASN A 181 -42.77 74.00 31.72
CA ASN A 181 -43.34 75.35 31.75
C ASN A 181 -44.75 75.40 32.36
N ALA A 182 -45.58 74.38 32.14
CA ALA A 182 -46.93 74.32 32.70
C ALA A 182 -46.93 74.33 34.24
N TYR A 183 -45.89 73.76 34.88
CA TYR A 183 -45.71 73.84 36.34
C TYR A 183 -44.94 75.08 36.76
N TRP A 184 -43.89 75.43 36.02
CA TRP A 184 -42.98 76.53 36.36
C TRP A 184 -43.68 77.89 36.36
N LEU A 185 -44.59 78.14 35.42
CA LEU A 185 -45.36 79.37 35.31
C LEU A 185 -46.36 79.55 36.46
N ASN A 186 -46.93 78.46 37.00
CA ASN A 186 -47.83 78.51 38.15
C ASN A 186 -47.12 78.96 39.44
N THR A 187 -45.79 78.83 39.49
CA THR A 187 -44.95 79.29 40.60
C THR A 187 -44.42 80.72 40.42
N GLY A 188 -44.83 81.43 39.36
CA GLY A 188 -44.47 82.82 39.07
C GLY A 188 -43.12 83.01 38.37
N GLY A 189 -42.47 81.94 37.92
CA GLY A 189 -41.24 81.99 37.14
C GLY A 189 -41.47 82.41 35.68
N PRO A 190 -40.45 82.92 34.97
CA PRO A 190 -40.54 83.21 33.53
C PRO A 190 -40.56 81.92 32.70
N ALA A 191 -41.25 81.93 31.55
CA ALA A 191 -41.31 80.79 30.64
C ALA A 191 -39.93 80.42 30.08
N LEU A 192 -39.58 79.14 30.11
CA LEU A 192 -38.43 78.59 29.41
C LEU A 192 -38.67 78.64 27.89
N PRO A 193 -37.68 79.01 27.08
CA PRO A 193 -37.78 78.98 25.64
C PRO A 193 -37.71 77.54 25.13
N CYS A 194 -38.86 76.89 24.95
CA CYS A 194 -38.96 75.58 24.31
C CYS A 194 -38.79 75.74 22.80
N THR A 195 -37.54 75.73 22.36
CA THR A 195 -37.17 75.96 20.95
C THR A 195 -36.43 74.76 20.35
N PHE A 196 -36.75 73.55 20.80
CA PHE A 196 -36.16 72.34 20.23
C PHE A 196 -36.84 72.03 18.90
N ARG A 197 -36.17 72.34 17.79
CA ARG A 197 -36.73 72.18 16.45
C ARG A 197 -36.26 70.90 15.78
N ALA A 198 -37.16 70.27 15.03
CA ALA A 198 -36.82 69.25 14.04
C ALA A 198 -35.80 69.82 13.04
N ALA A 199 -34.93 68.97 12.49
CA ALA A 199 -33.89 69.42 11.59
C ALA A 199 -34.53 70.03 10.33
N ALA A 200 -34.04 71.19 9.90
CA ALA A 200 -34.55 71.84 8.70
C ALA A 200 -34.27 70.98 7.45
N PRO A 201 -35.06 71.08 6.38
CA PRO A 201 -34.82 70.31 5.15
C PRO A 201 -33.39 70.48 4.59
N ALA A 202 -32.83 71.69 4.65
CA ALA A 202 -31.46 71.97 4.26
C ALA A 202 -30.42 71.29 5.16
N GLU A 203 -30.68 71.19 6.47
CA GLU A 203 -29.81 70.48 7.43
C GLU A 203 -29.85 68.97 7.17
N LYS A 204 -31.05 68.40 6.94
CA LYS A 204 -31.21 66.99 6.55
C LYS A 204 -30.49 66.68 5.26
N GLN A 205 -30.58 67.57 4.27
CA GLN A 205 -29.91 67.39 2.98
C GLN A 205 -28.39 67.53 3.09
N ALA A 206 -27.89 68.36 4.00
CA ALA A 206 -26.47 68.42 4.34
C ALA A 206 -25.98 67.12 5.00
N LEU A 207 -26.75 66.52 5.90
CA LEU A 207 -26.42 65.22 6.52
C LEU A 207 -26.45 64.08 5.50
N ILE A 208 -27.40 64.08 4.56
CA ILE A 208 -27.44 63.13 3.44
C ILE A 208 -26.22 63.32 2.53
N ALA A 209 -25.85 64.56 2.22
CA ALA A 209 -24.68 64.88 1.41
C ALA A 209 -23.35 64.51 2.11
N GLN A 210 -23.30 64.52 3.44
CA GLN A 210 -22.16 63.99 4.20
C GLN A 210 -22.07 62.46 4.13
N ASN A 211 -23.17 61.75 3.82
CA ASN A 211 -23.21 60.30 3.54
C ASN A 211 -22.97 59.97 2.04
N ALA A 212 -22.15 60.78 1.34
CA ALA A 212 -21.90 60.66 -0.11
C ALA A 212 -20.60 59.93 -0.50
N ALA A 213 -19.89 59.27 0.42
CA ALA A 213 -18.72 58.49 0.06
C ALA A 213 -19.10 57.28 -0.83
N TYR A 214 -18.60 57.24 -2.06
CA TYR A 214 -18.86 56.20 -3.07
C TYR A 214 -18.17 54.87 -2.67
N PRO A 215 -18.78 53.69 -2.90
CA PRO A 215 -18.32 52.39 -2.35
C PRO A 215 -16.96 51.88 -2.86
N PHE A 216 -16.32 52.59 -3.81
CA PHE A 216 -15.00 52.22 -4.33
C PHE A 216 -13.85 53.05 -3.76
N HIS A 217 -14.12 54.04 -2.88
CA HIS A 217 -13.05 54.74 -2.17
C HIS A 217 -12.60 53.90 -0.98
N PHE A 218 -11.53 53.15 -1.19
CA PHE A 218 -10.85 52.40 -0.13
C PHE A 218 -10.16 53.38 0.83
N THR A 219 -10.56 53.36 2.11
CA THR A 219 -9.85 54.07 3.16
C THR A 219 -8.82 53.11 3.76
N PRO A 220 -7.52 53.25 3.44
CA PRO A 220 -6.49 52.40 4.02
C PRO A 220 -6.38 52.66 5.53
N GLN A 221 -6.37 51.60 6.32
CA GLN A 221 -5.89 51.67 7.69
C GLN A 221 -4.36 51.71 7.69
N PRO A 222 -3.74 52.36 8.69
CA PRO A 222 -2.28 52.36 8.84
C PRO A 222 -1.73 50.94 8.85
N PHE A 223 -0.59 50.73 8.20
CA PHE A 223 0.16 49.49 8.32
C PHE A 223 0.42 49.18 9.80
N GLN A 224 0.12 47.95 10.22
CA GLN A 224 0.37 47.49 11.57
C GLN A 224 1.28 46.27 11.54
N ALA A 225 2.28 46.28 12.42
CA ALA A 225 3.13 45.14 12.71
C ALA A 225 3.16 44.91 14.23
N ARG A 226 3.10 43.64 14.64
CA ARG A 226 3.13 43.19 16.02
C ARG A 226 4.10 42.03 16.16
N LEU A 227 5.12 42.22 16.99
CA LEU A 227 6.01 41.18 17.47
C LEU A 227 5.51 40.70 18.84
N THR A 228 5.23 39.41 18.98
CA THR A 228 4.84 38.79 20.24
C THR A 228 5.91 37.80 20.66
N ILE A 229 6.42 37.95 21.89
CA ILE A 229 7.34 37.00 22.51
C ILE A 229 6.63 36.36 23.69
N SER A 230 6.49 35.03 23.67
CA SER A 230 5.84 34.25 24.73
C SER A 230 6.85 33.31 25.38
N ILE A 231 7.06 33.45 26.69
CA ILE A 231 7.99 32.62 27.46
C ILE A 231 7.19 31.86 28.52
N PRO A 232 7.05 30.53 28.41
CA PRO A 232 6.36 29.75 29.42
C PRO A 232 7.23 29.64 30.68
N LEU A 233 6.90 30.41 31.72
CA LEU A 233 7.63 30.38 33.00
C LEU A 233 7.26 29.15 33.84
N TRP A 234 5.99 28.74 33.79
CA TRP A 234 5.49 27.56 34.47
C TRP A 234 4.31 26.96 33.70
N GLY A 235 4.39 25.68 33.37
CA GLY A 235 3.35 24.97 32.62
C GLY A 235 2.76 23.77 33.35
N ASN A 236 2.74 23.78 34.69
CA ASN A 236 2.19 22.69 35.52
C ASN A 236 2.68 21.28 35.09
N PHE A 237 4.00 21.15 34.92
CA PHE A 237 4.70 19.92 34.49
C PHE A 237 4.33 19.37 33.09
N GLN A 238 3.62 20.13 32.25
CA GLN A 238 3.30 19.69 30.89
C GLN A 238 4.56 19.55 30.01
N GLN A 239 5.51 20.48 30.08
CA GLN A 239 6.74 20.43 29.28
C GLN A 239 7.66 19.25 29.68
N PRO A 240 7.97 19.01 30.97
CA PRO A 240 8.70 17.81 31.39
C PRO A 240 8.03 16.51 30.92
N LEU A 241 6.70 16.43 31.03
CA LEU A 241 5.94 15.27 30.60
C LEU A 241 6.02 15.05 29.08
N GLN A 242 5.89 16.11 28.28
CA GLN A 242 6.05 16.03 26.82
C GLN A 242 7.46 15.56 26.43
N VAL A 243 8.51 16.09 27.06
CA VAL A 243 9.89 15.63 26.82
C VAL A 243 10.08 14.18 27.23
N SER A 244 9.56 13.78 28.40
CA SER A 244 9.63 12.39 28.86
C SER A 244 8.92 11.43 27.92
N ARG A 245 7.73 11.79 27.42
CA ARG A 245 6.98 11.00 26.43
C ARG A 245 7.72 10.89 25.11
N ALA A 246 8.26 11.99 24.60
CA ALA A 246 9.04 11.98 23.36
C ALA A 246 10.30 11.11 23.49
N LYS A 247 10.97 11.14 24.64
CA LYS A 247 12.14 10.28 24.91
C LYS A 247 11.75 8.81 24.99
N ALA A 248 10.67 8.48 25.70
CA ALA A 248 10.16 7.11 25.75
C ALA A 248 9.81 6.60 24.34
N GLN A 249 9.13 7.41 23.52
CA GLN A 249 8.82 7.06 22.14
C GLN A 249 10.08 6.85 21.28
N GLN A 250 11.12 7.66 21.45
CA GLN A 250 12.40 7.46 20.77
C GLN A 250 13.05 6.13 21.19
N GLN A 251 13.04 5.82 22.50
CA GLN A 251 13.59 4.58 23.03
C GLN A 251 12.83 3.34 22.53
N ASP A 252 11.50 3.40 22.49
CA ASP A 252 10.67 2.34 21.92
C ASP A 252 11.00 2.09 20.44
N LEU A 253 11.24 3.17 19.68
CA LEU A 253 11.66 3.08 18.28
C LEU A 253 13.09 2.54 18.13
N GLN A 254 14.00 2.87 19.03
CA GLN A 254 15.36 2.33 19.06
C GLN A 254 15.32 0.81 19.27
N GLU A 255 14.51 0.32 20.23
CA GLU A 255 14.31 -1.11 20.44
C GLU A 255 13.59 -1.78 19.25
N SER A 256 12.66 -1.06 18.61
CA SER A 256 12.04 -1.53 17.37
C SER A 256 13.06 -1.71 16.24
N VAL A 257 14.02 -0.78 16.08
CA VAL A 257 15.12 -0.90 15.12
C VAL A 257 15.98 -2.11 15.43
N ARG A 258 16.35 -2.31 16.71
CA ARG A 258 17.13 -3.47 17.15
C ARG A 258 16.40 -4.78 16.87
N ALA A 259 15.13 -4.88 17.23
CA ALA A 259 14.30 -6.04 16.98
C ALA A 259 14.19 -6.33 15.47
N ARG A 260 13.97 -5.29 14.65
CA ARG A 260 13.90 -5.46 13.18
C ARG A 260 15.25 -5.88 12.60
N ALA A 261 16.38 -5.39 13.12
CA ALA A 261 17.70 -5.80 12.66
C ALA A 261 17.95 -7.30 12.92
N LEU A 262 17.63 -7.78 14.13
CA LEU A 262 17.71 -9.21 14.47
C LEU A 262 16.77 -10.06 13.59
N GLN A 263 15.56 -9.55 13.33
CA GLN A 263 14.62 -10.20 12.43
C GLN A 263 15.18 -10.29 11.00
N VAL A 264 15.76 -9.22 10.46
CA VAL A 264 16.40 -9.23 9.13
C VAL A 264 17.57 -10.21 9.08
N GLN A 265 18.39 -10.28 10.13
CA GLN A 265 19.48 -11.27 10.19
C GLN A 265 18.94 -12.70 10.14
N THR A 266 17.82 -12.97 10.83
CA THR A 266 17.15 -14.28 10.82
C THR A 266 16.53 -14.58 9.45
N GLU A 267 15.81 -13.61 8.85
CA GLU A 267 15.19 -13.71 7.53
C GLU A 267 16.23 -14.03 6.44
N VAL A 268 17.36 -13.32 6.43
CA VAL A 268 18.45 -13.54 5.48
C VAL A 268 19.14 -14.89 5.70
N SER A 269 19.41 -15.25 6.95
CA SER A 269 20.03 -16.54 7.27
C SER A 269 19.15 -17.72 6.86
N GLN A 270 17.84 -17.63 7.14
CA GLN A 270 16.88 -18.65 6.73
C GLN A 270 16.77 -18.72 5.21
N ALA A 271 16.64 -17.58 4.51
CA ALA A 271 16.56 -17.56 3.06
C ALA A 271 17.82 -18.14 2.40
N TYR A 272 19.01 -17.84 2.95
CA TYR A 272 20.27 -18.40 2.48
C TYR A 272 20.30 -19.93 2.62
N LEU A 273 19.90 -20.47 3.77
CA LEU A 273 19.82 -21.91 3.99
C LEU A 273 18.78 -22.57 3.08
N THR A 274 17.64 -21.91 2.85
CA THR A 274 16.61 -22.40 1.93
C THR A 274 17.13 -22.48 0.49
N VAL A 275 17.85 -21.46 0.01
CA VAL A 275 18.46 -21.49 -1.34
C VAL A 275 19.49 -22.61 -1.45
N ALA A 276 20.37 -22.76 -0.45
CA ALA A 276 21.38 -23.82 -0.44
C ALA A 276 20.74 -25.22 -0.41
N THR A 277 19.65 -25.37 0.34
CA THR A 277 18.89 -26.63 0.42
C THR A 277 18.18 -26.90 -0.90
N ALA A 278 17.48 -25.92 -1.47
CA ALA A 278 16.78 -26.05 -2.74
C ALA A 278 17.74 -26.45 -3.87
N TYR A 279 18.94 -25.83 -3.94
CA TYR A 279 19.97 -26.21 -4.91
C TYR A 279 20.38 -27.69 -4.80
N ARG A 280 20.63 -28.18 -3.58
CA ARG A 280 20.98 -29.59 -3.35
C ARG A 280 19.81 -30.53 -3.66
N THR A 281 18.59 -30.14 -3.29
CA THR A 281 17.38 -30.90 -3.62
C THR A 281 17.19 -31.03 -5.12
N THR A 282 17.38 -29.96 -5.90
CA THR A 282 17.28 -30.01 -7.36
C THR A 282 18.28 -31.01 -7.95
N ALA A 283 19.52 -31.02 -7.47
CA ALA A 283 20.52 -31.99 -7.93
C ALA A 283 20.09 -33.45 -7.63
N ILE A 284 19.51 -33.71 -6.46
CA ILE A 284 18.99 -35.04 -6.11
C ILE A 284 17.77 -35.39 -6.98
N GLN A 285 16.84 -34.46 -7.20
CA GLN A 285 15.67 -34.73 -8.03
C GLN A 285 16.03 -34.98 -9.49
N ASP A 286 17.10 -34.36 -10.01
CA ASP A 286 17.62 -34.67 -11.34
C ASP A 286 18.10 -36.12 -11.43
N THR A 287 18.82 -36.60 -10.41
CA THR A 287 19.26 -38.01 -10.35
C THR A 287 18.08 -38.99 -10.20
N ASN A 288 17.07 -38.64 -9.39
CA ASN A 288 15.86 -39.46 -9.23
C ASN A 288 15.07 -39.54 -10.53
N ARG A 289 14.93 -38.42 -11.25
CA ARG A 289 14.29 -38.33 -12.55
C ARG A 289 14.99 -39.23 -13.57
N ALA A 290 16.32 -39.18 -13.65
CA ALA A 290 17.08 -40.06 -14.54
C ALA A 290 16.85 -41.54 -14.21
N ALA A 291 16.98 -41.92 -12.93
CA ALA A 291 16.78 -43.31 -12.50
C ALA A 291 15.34 -43.81 -12.74
N ALA A 292 14.33 -42.97 -12.52
CA ALA A 292 12.93 -43.33 -12.76
C ALA A 292 12.62 -43.50 -14.26
N ARG A 293 13.23 -42.69 -15.13
CA ARG A 293 13.13 -42.84 -16.60
C ARG A 293 13.77 -44.13 -17.08
N ASP A 294 14.96 -44.46 -16.59
CA ASP A 294 15.63 -45.74 -16.93
C ASP A 294 14.79 -46.94 -16.46
N GLY A 295 14.21 -46.84 -15.26
CA GLY A 295 13.28 -47.85 -14.72
C GLY A 295 12.04 -48.04 -15.59
N LEU A 296 11.41 -46.95 -16.03
CA LEU A 296 10.28 -46.99 -16.96
C LEU A 296 10.66 -47.63 -18.30
N GLN A 297 11.82 -47.28 -18.86
CA GLN A 297 12.30 -47.87 -20.11
C GLN A 297 12.48 -49.39 -19.97
N LEU A 298 13.14 -49.85 -18.91
CA LEU A 298 13.33 -51.27 -18.66
C LEU A 298 12.00 -52.02 -18.46
N ALA A 299 11.09 -51.45 -17.67
CA ALA A 299 9.76 -52.03 -17.45
C ALA A 299 8.96 -52.12 -18.76
N THR A 300 9.08 -51.11 -19.63
CA THR A 300 8.44 -51.08 -20.96
C THR A 300 8.94 -52.22 -21.84
N GLU A 301 10.26 -52.42 -21.91
CA GLU A 301 10.86 -53.50 -22.70
C GLU A 301 10.49 -54.88 -22.15
N ARG A 302 10.55 -55.08 -20.82
CA ARG A 302 10.13 -56.33 -20.18
C ARG A 302 8.66 -56.66 -20.45
N TYR A 303 7.78 -55.66 -20.36
CA TYR A 303 6.37 -55.84 -20.71
C TYR A 303 6.25 -56.20 -22.19
N ARG A 304 6.92 -55.49 -23.10
CA ARG A 304 6.86 -55.76 -24.54
C ARG A 304 7.25 -57.19 -24.91
N VAL A 305 8.29 -57.75 -24.29
CA VAL A 305 8.74 -59.14 -24.54
C VAL A 305 8.00 -60.18 -23.69
N GLY A 306 7.08 -59.76 -22.81
CA GLY A 306 6.29 -60.63 -21.95
C GLY A 306 7.03 -61.18 -20.72
N SER A 307 8.23 -60.66 -20.41
CA SER A 307 8.99 -61.02 -19.21
C SER A 307 8.65 -60.17 -17.98
N GLY A 308 7.80 -59.16 -18.13
CA GLY A 308 7.31 -58.28 -17.06
C GLY A 308 5.78 -58.19 -17.02
N THR A 309 5.25 -57.70 -15.90
CA THR A 309 3.80 -57.56 -15.69
C THR A 309 3.30 -56.18 -16.08
N PHE A 310 2.00 -56.07 -16.39
CA PHE A 310 1.36 -54.77 -16.62
C PHE A 310 1.49 -53.84 -15.39
N PHE A 311 1.37 -54.42 -14.20
CA PHE A 311 1.47 -53.69 -12.94
C PHE A 311 2.87 -53.08 -12.71
N GLU A 312 3.95 -53.83 -12.99
CA GLU A 312 5.34 -53.32 -12.92
C GLU A 312 5.55 -52.12 -13.84
N LEU A 313 4.98 -52.15 -15.05
CA LEU A 313 5.05 -51.02 -15.99
C LEU A 313 4.22 -49.82 -15.51
N LEU A 314 3.02 -50.05 -14.99
CA LEU A 314 2.19 -48.96 -14.44
C LEU A 314 2.86 -48.29 -13.24
N ASP A 315 3.44 -49.07 -12.32
CA ASP A 315 4.20 -48.55 -11.18
C ASP A 315 5.40 -47.72 -11.63
N ALA A 316 6.14 -48.19 -12.63
CA ALA A 316 7.28 -47.46 -13.18
C ALA A 316 6.88 -46.14 -13.87
N GLN A 317 5.72 -46.11 -14.55
CA GLN A 317 5.17 -44.88 -15.14
C GLN A 317 4.81 -43.85 -14.06
N VAL A 318 4.10 -44.27 -13.01
CA VAL A 318 3.74 -43.39 -11.89
C VAL A 318 4.99 -42.83 -11.20
N ALA A 319 6.01 -43.66 -11.01
CA ALA A 319 7.28 -43.25 -10.44
C ALA A 319 8.01 -42.22 -11.32
N ALA A 320 8.08 -42.45 -12.64
CA ALA A 320 8.70 -41.54 -13.60
C ALA A 320 7.96 -40.20 -13.68
N LEU A 321 6.63 -40.21 -13.76
CA LEU A 321 5.80 -39.00 -13.77
C LEU A 321 6.01 -38.15 -12.51
N ARG A 322 6.01 -38.81 -11.35
CA ARG A 322 6.23 -38.14 -10.07
C ARG A 322 7.62 -37.52 -10.01
N ALA A 323 8.67 -38.26 -10.40
CA ALA A 323 10.04 -37.77 -10.40
C ALA A 323 10.23 -36.59 -11.39
N GLU A 324 9.58 -36.62 -12.56
CA GLU A 324 9.60 -35.50 -13.51
C GLU A 324 8.96 -34.24 -12.91
N THR A 325 7.78 -34.40 -12.31
CA THR A 325 7.05 -33.29 -11.66
C THR A 325 7.83 -32.73 -10.47
N ASP A 326 8.41 -33.60 -9.63
CA ASP A 326 9.22 -33.22 -8.48
C ASP A 326 10.49 -32.47 -8.90
N TYR A 327 11.13 -32.88 -10.00
CA TYR A 327 12.26 -32.16 -10.59
C TYR A 327 11.85 -30.77 -11.07
N VAL A 328 10.80 -30.65 -11.89
CA VAL A 328 10.30 -29.35 -12.39
C VAL A 328 9.99 -28.41 -11.21
N ASN A 329 9.26 -28.90 -10.21
CA ASN A 329 8.94 -28.12 -9.02
C ASN A 329 10.20 -27.66 -8.28
N SER A 330 11.20 -28.55 -8.11
CA SER A 330 12.44 -28.22 -7.42
C SER A 330 13.25 -27.11 -8.09
N VAL A 331 13.24 -27.04 -9.43
CA VAL A 331 13.90 -25.97 -10.20
C VAL A 331 13.25 -24.62 -9.89
N PHE A 332 11.92 -24.56 -9.90
CA PHE A 332 11.18 -23.34 -9.58
C PHE A 332 11.27 -22.97 -8.10
N ASP A 333 11.30 -23.94 -7.20
CA ASP A 333 11.49 -23.72 -5.76
C ASP A 333 12.86 -23.08 -5.48
N TYR A 334 13.92 -23.52 -6.17
CA TYR A 334 15.24 -22.87 -6.12
C TYR A 334 15.16 -21.39 -6.56
N HIS A 335 14.51 -21.10 -7.68
CA HIS A 335 14.40 -19.72 -8.17
C HIS A 335 13.51 -18.83 -7.29
N LYS A 336 12.44 -19.38 -6.72
CA LYS A 336 11.58 -18.68 -5.76
C LYS A 336 12.32 -18.42 -4.44
N ALA A 337 13.10 -19.38 -3.96
CA ALA A 337 13.97 -19.21 -2.79
C ALA A 337 15.02 -18.12 -3.04
N LEU A 338 15.61 -18.08 -4.24
CA LEU A 338 16.56 -17.03 -4.61
C LEU A 338 15.89 -15.66 -4.63
N ALA A 339 14.72 -15.53 -5.24
CA ALA A 339 13.96 -14.28 -5.22
C ALA A 339 13.57 -13.83 -3.80
N ALA A 340 13.29 -14.78 -2.90
CA ALA A 340 13.02 -14.50 -1.49
C ALA A 340 14.28 -14.01 -0.76
N LEU A 341 15.46 -14.58 -1.06
CA LEU A 341 16.74 -14.12 -0.54
C LEU A 341 17.05 -12.69 -1.00
N GLU A 342 16.86 -12.39 -2.29
CA GLU A 342 17.01 -11.03 -2.85
C GLU A 342 16.10 -10.02 -2.12
N ALA A 343 14.84 -10.40 -1.86
CA ALA A 343 13.90 -9.57 -1.11
C ALA A 343 14.32 -9.34 0.35
N ALA A 344 14.85 -10.37 1.03
CA ALA A 344 15.34 -10.27 2.40
C ALA A 344 16.57 -9.36 2.51
N VAL A 345 17.50 -9.47 1.56
CA VAL A 345 18.68 -8.59 1.48
C VAL A 345 18.28 -7.17 1.06
N GLY A 346 17.23 -7.02 0.24
CA GLY A 346 16.72 -5.75 -0.24
C GLY A 346 17.34 -5.28 -1.56
N ARG A 347 17.95 -6.18 -2.34
CA ARG A 347 18.53 -5.91 -3.66
C ARG A 347 18.57 -7.19 -4.53
N PRO A 348 18.61 -7.07 -5.86
CA PRO A 348 18.89 -8.20 -6.73
C PRO A 348 20.32 -8.72 -6.52
N LEU A 349 20.48 -10.04 -6.60
CA LEU A 349 21.77 -10.75 -6.48
C LEU A 349 22.24 -11.34 -7.82
N ARG A 350 21.35 -11.41 -8.81
CA ARG A 350 21.63 -11.83 -10.19
C ARG A 350 22.44 -10.82 -10.99
#